data_AF-C5DL89-F1
#
_entry.id   AF-C5DL89-F1
#
_cell.length_a   1.000
_cell.length_b   1.000
_cell.length_c   1.000
_cell.angle_alpha   90.00
_cell.angle_beta   90.00
_cell.angle_gamma   90.00
#
_symmetry.space_group_name_H-M   'P 1'
#
loop_
_entity.id
_entity.type
_entity.pdbx_description
1 polymer ?
#
loop_
_entity_poly.entity_id
_entity_poly.type
_entity_poly.pdbx_seq_one_letter_code
_entity_poly.pdbx_strand_id
1 'polypeptide(L)'
;MVAKKRSQLRAKAALRLGRSKDEDDSEPTSIDLPEDPKAFLHLPRESKKDKMMSKSQSFLSKLHENTSINGAISKSAIRRRKRKLRDQLKPKMEDLLVSLEKDGVTEALEIPGSEEEGSTRDSTERKTTRITRPPPTPSTGSVIMRKNQPSIRNQRGAKQLAQKESDRFQSVLQNKQFQQDPFAALKEVIKMQKS
;
A
#
# COMPACT_ATOMS: atom_id res chain seq x y z
N MET A 1 -30.65 12.61 -5.76
CA MET A 1 -29.17 12.57 -5.92
C MET A 1 -28.85 12.60 -7.41
N VAL A 2 -28.23 13.68 -7.90
CA VAL A 2 -27.92 13.84 -9.33
C VAL A 2 -26.58 13.17 -9.64
N ALA A 3 -26.59 12.15 -10.50
CA ALA A 3 -25.40 11.39 -10.85
C ALA A 3 -24.46 12.22 -11.75
N LYS A 4 -23.27 12.56 -11.23
CA LYS A 4 -22.20 13.20 -12.01
C LYS A 4 -21.71 12.24 -13.11
N LYS A 5 -22.04 12.50 -14.38
CA LYS A 5 -21.51 11.76 -15.54
C LYS A 5 -19.99 11.91 -15.62
N ARG A 6 -19.27 10.79 -15.60
CA ARG A 6 -17.80 10.74 -15.74
C ARG A 6 -17.43 10.89 -17.22
N SER A 7 -16.91 12.06 -17.60
CA SER A 7 -16.32 12.34 -18.91
C SER A 7 -15.02 11.52 -19.09
N GLN A 8 -14.95 10.66 -20.11
CA GLN A 8 -13.74 9.91 -20.44
C GLN A 8 -12.79 10.73 -21.31
N LEU A 9 -11.49 10.45 -21.22
CA LEU A 9 -10.42 11.12 -21.98
C LEU A 9 -10.68 11.14 -23.50
N ARG A 10 -11.32 10.10 -24.05
CA ARG A 10 -11.71 10.04 -25.47
C ARG A 10 -12.69 11.16 -25.85
N ALA A 11 -13.67 11.46 -24.99
CA ALA A 11 -14.62 12.55 -25.24
C ALA A 11 -13.95 13.94 -25.18
N LYS A 12 -12.90 14.09 -24.35
CA LYS A 12 -12.11 15.34 -24.29
C LYS A 12 -11.20 15.52 -25.50
N ALA A 13 -10.67 14.44 -26.06
CA ALA A 13 -9.82 14.48 -27.26
C ALA A 13 -10.64 14.83 -28.52
N ALA A 14 -11.84 14.27 -28.67
CA ALA A 14 -12.72 14.57 -29.81
C ALA A 14 -13.10 16.06 -29.89
N LEU A 15 -13.33 16.72 -28.76
CA LEU A 15 -13.63 18.16 -28.70
C LEU A 15 -12.46 19.06 -29.14
N ARG A 16 -11.22 18.56 -29.12
CA ARG A 16 -10.03 19.33 -29.53
C ARG A 16 -9.72 19.20 -31.01
N LEU A 17 -10.15 18.12 -31.65
CA LEU A 17 -9.91 17.89 -33.08
C LEU A 17 -10.78 18.78 -33.99
N GLY A 18 -11.85 19.38 -33.46
CA GLY A 18 -12.75 20.27 -34.20
C GLY A 18 -12.38 21.75 -34.18
N ARG A 19 -11.22 22.14 -33.65
CA ARG A 19 -10.71 23.52 -33.78
C ARG A 19 -9.56 23.51 -34.79
N SER A 20 -9.89 23.76 -36.05
CA SER A 20 -8.90 24.13 -37.07
C SER A 20 -8.16 25.39 -36.59
N LYS A 21 -6.84 25.35 -36.76
CA LYS A 21 -5.92 26.41 -36.39
C LYS A 21 -5.49 27.08 -37.69
N ASP A 22 -6.43 27.74 -38.33
CA ASP A 22 -6.28 28.56 -39.53
C ASP A 22 -7.34 29.67 -39.32
N GLU A 23 -7.06 30.97 -39.30
CA GLU A 23 -6.21 31.76 -40.18
C GLU A 23 -5.67 32.98 -39.41
N ASP A 24 -4.38 33.27 -39.53
CA ASP A 24 -3.82 34.61 -39.36
C ASP A 24 -2.42 34.59 -39.97
N ASP A 25 -2.40 34.49 -41.31
CA ASP A 25 -1.21 34.67 -42.13
C ASP A 25 -1.46 35.94 -42.96
N SER A 26 -1.15 37.09 -42.36
CA SER A 26 -1.18 38.39 -43.02
C SER A 26 0.22 39.01 -42.98
N GLU A 27 0.79 39.16 -44.18
CA GLU A 27 2.01 39.87 -44.55
C GLU A 27 2.30 41.14 -43.71
N PRO A 28 3.56 41.42 -43.31
CA PRO A 28 3.89 42.58 -42.49
C PRO A 28 4.03 43.85 -43.34
N THR A 29 3.00 44.69 -43.38
CA THR A 29 3.14 46.09 -43.77
C THR A 29 3.75 46.90 -42.62
N SER A 30 4.94 47.48 -42.84
CA SER A 30 5.62 48.37 -41.89
C SER A 30 4.89 49.70 -41.77
N ILE A 31 4.05 49.83 -40.75
CA ILE A 31 3.41 51.08 -40.34
C ILE A 31 4.12 51.51 -39.06
N ASP A 32 4.76 52.69 -39.07
CA ASP A 32 5.33 53.30 -37.87
C ASP A 32 4.20 53.80 -36.96
N LEU A 33 3.78 52.94 -36.02
CA LEU A 33 2.93 53.30 -34.90
C LEU A 33 3.76 53.74 -33.70
N PRO A 34 3.26 54.65 -32.84
CA PRO A 34 3.93 55.05 -31.61
C PRO A 34 4.12 53.85 -30.66
N GLU A 35 5.24 53.82 -29.93
CA GLU A 35 5.59 52.74 -29.00
C GLU A 35 4.47 52.47 -27.98
N ASP A 36 3.78 51.34 -28.13
CA ASP A 36 2.75 50.90 -27.20
C ASP A 36 3.40 50.57 -25.85
N PRO A 37 2.98 51.17 -24.71
CA PRO A 37 3.51 50.82 -23.39
C PRO A 37 3.28 49.34 -23.01
N LYS A 38 2.48 48.60 -23.80
CA LYS A 38 2.26 47.15 -23.72
C LYS A 38 3.04 46.31 -24.72
N ALA A 39 3.96 46.89 -25.52
CA ALA A 39 4.80 46.17 -26.49
C ALA A 39 5.61 45.01 -25.88
N PHE A 40 5.79 45.04 -24.56
CA PHE A 40 6.42 43.99 -23.77
C PHE A 40 5.46 42.86 -23.31
N LEU A 41 4.33 42.66 -23.98
CA LEU A 41 3.40 41.56 -23.71
C LEU A 41 4.10 40.18 -23.77
N HIS A 42 5.23 40.09 -24.49
CA HIS A 42 6.08 38.91 -24.62
C HIS A 42 7.27 38.87 -23.65
N LEU A 43 7.34 39.72 -22.62
CA LEU A 43 8.29 39.47 -21.54
C LEU A 43 7.93 38.14 -20.85
N PRO A 44 8.84 37.16 -20.83
CA PRO A 44 8.60 35.94 -20.08
C PRO A 44 8.47 36.33 -18.60
N ARG A 45 7.24 36.32 -18.09
CA ARG A 45 6.89 36.67 -16.70
C ARG A 45 7.71 35.92 -15.65
N GLU A 46 8.25 34.75 -16.00
CA GLU A 46 9.04 33.90 -15.13
C GLU A 46 10.16 33.25 -15.93
N SER A 47 11.38 33.28 -15.39
CA SER A 47 12.51 32.57 -16.00
C SER A 47 12.28 31.06 -15.96
N LYS A 48 13.00 30.31 -16.82
CA LYS A 48 12.96 28.84 -16.79
C LYS A 48 13.36 28.28 -15.41
N LYS A 49 14.30 28.95 -14.73
CA LYS A 49 14.75 28.61 -13.38
C LYS A 49 13.62 28.81 -12.37
N ASP A 50 12.90 29.92 -12.43
CA ASP A 50 11.78 30.19 -11.52
C ASP A 50 10.62 29.23 -11.74
N LYS A 51 10.30 28.92 -13.01
CA LYS A 51 9.30 27.88 -13.33
C LYS A 51 9.69 26.51 -12.78
N MET A 52 10.97 26.17 -12.80
CA MET A 52 11.47 24.91 -12.25
C MET A 52 11.38 24.89 -10.72
N MET A 53 11.75 25.99 -10.06
CA MET A 53 11.65 26.16 -8.60
C MET A 53 10.20 26.17 -8.13
N SER A 54 9.31 26.87 -8.83
CA SER A 54 7.87 26.87 -8.53
C SER A 54 7.26 25.48 -8.69
N LYS A 55 7.68 24.71 -9.72
CA LYS A 55 7.26 23.32 -9.88
C LYS A 55 7.78 22.41 -8.76
N SER A 56 9.04 22.55 -8.35
CA SER A 56 9.60 21.74 -7.26
C SER A 56 8.93 22.07 -5.92
N GLN A 57 8.72 23.35 -5.61
CA GLN A 57 8.01 23.80 -4.41
C GLN A 57 6.53 23.39 -4.41
N SER A 58 5.85 23.47 -5.56
CA SER A 58 4.47 22.97 -5.72
C SER A 58 4.38 21.45 -5.55
N PHE A 59 5.44 20.72 -5.87
CA PHE A 59 5.51 19.28 -5.65
C PHE A 59 5.78 18.94 -4.18
N LEU A 60 6.69 19.66 -3.52
CA LEU A 60 6.98 19.48 -2.10
C LEU A 60 5.77 19.83 -1.22
N SER A 61 5.11 20.97 -1.48
CA SER A 61 3.87 21.34 -0.79
C SER A 61 2.79 20.26 -0.93
N LYS A 62 2.57 19.74 -2.14
CA LYS A 62 1.66 18.59 -2.37
C LYS A 62 2.10 17.34 -1.63
N LEU A 63 3.40 17.08 -1.49
CA LEU A 63 3.89 15.93 -0.71
C LEU A 63 3.57 16.13 0.78
N HIS A 64 3.87 17.29 1.35
CA HIS A 64 3.63 17.60 2.75
C HIS A 64 2.15 17.57 3.12
N GLU A 65 1.28 18.11 2.25
CA GLU A 65 -0.17 18.11 2.43
C GLU A 65 -0.74 16.68 2.37
N ASN A 66 -0.22 15.83 1.48
CA ASN A 66 -0.69 14.46 1.32
C ASN A 66 -0.10 13.45 2.32
N THR A 67 1.03 13.76 2.99
CA THR A 67 1.61 12.89 4.02
C THR A 67 0.83 12.88 5.34
N SER A 68 0.02 13.91 5.61
CA SER A 68 -0.78 14.01 6.84
C SER A 68 -1.92 12.98 6.90
N ILE A 69 -2.44 12.54 5.75
CA ILE A 69 -3.65 11.69 5.68
C ILE A 69 -3.39 10.43 4.86
N ASN A 70 -2.55 9.52 5.36
CA ASN A 70 -2.52 8.07 5.03
C ASN A 70 -2.64 7.61 3.54
N GLY A 71 -2.38 8.48 2.56
CA GLY A 71 -2.84 8.30 1.17
C GLY A 71 -1.89 8.78 0.07
N ALA A 72 -0.74 9.38 0.40
CA ALA A 72 0.17 9.97 -0.59
C ALA A 72 0.80 8.96 -1.57
N ILE A 73 0.89 7.68 -1.20
CA ILE A 73 1.58 6.68 -2.02
C ILE A 73 0.55 5.89 -2.81
N SER A 74 0.60 6.00 -4.14
CA SER A 74 -0.28 5.20 -5.01
C SER A 74 -0.12 3.70 -4.74
N LYS A 75 -1.20 2.93 -4.92
CA LYS A 75 -1.18 1.47 -4.76
C LYS A 75 -0.04 0.81 -5.57
N SER A 76 0.26 1.34 -6.76
CA SER A 76 1.37 0.87 -7.60
C SER A 76 2.74 1.11 -6.94
N ALA A 77 2.97 2.32 -6.41
CA ALA A 77 4.21 2.65 -5.71
C ALA A 77 4.41 1.81 -4.44
N ILE A 78 3.35 1.57 -3.65
CA ILE A 78 3.41 0.65 -2.49
C ILE A 78 3.78 -0.77 -2.95
N ARG A 79 3.15 -1.29 -4.01
CA ARG A 79 3.44 -2.62 -4.55
C ARG A 79 4.89 -2.74 -5.06
N ARG A 80 5.42 -1.69 -5.68
CA ARG A 80 6.82 -1.63 -6.14
C ARG A 80 7.78 -1.64 -4.95
N ARG A 81 7.55 -0.81 -3.92
CA ARG A 81 8.35 -0.80 -2.68
C ARG A 81 8.37 -2.16 -2.00
N LYS A 82 7.20 -2.80 -1.87
CA LYS A 82 7.09 -4.16 -1.28
C LYS A 82 7.76 -5.24 -2.13
N ARG A 83 7.75 -5.13 -3.46
CA ARG A 83 8.51 -6.04 -4.33
C ARG A 83 10.01 -5.88 -4.09
N LYS A 84 10.54 -4.66 -4.19
CA LYS A 84 11.96 -4.38 -3.93
C LYS A 84 12.41 -4.85 -2.55
N LEU A 85 11.63 -4.57 -1.51
CA LEU A 85 11.94 -5.02 -0.15
C LEU A 85 11.96 -6.55 -0.05
N ARG A 86 10.99 -7.23 -0.66
CA ARG A 86 11.02 -8.70 -0.73
C ARG A 86 12.23 -9.22 -1.51
N ASP A 87 12.60 -8.57 -2.61
CA ASP A 87 13.75 -8.97 -3.42
C ASP A 87 15.09 -8.72 -2.70
N GLN A 88 15.15 -7.73 -1.82
CA GLN A 88 16.28 -7.47 -0.92
C GLN A 88 16.37 -8.48 0.23
N LEU A 89 15.23 -8.89 0.79
CA LEU A 89 15.17 -9.87 1.88
C LEU A 89 15.20 -11.33 1.40
N LYS A 90 15.19 -11.59 0.09
CA LYS A 90 15.43 -12.94 -0.42
C LYS A 90 16.87 -13.32 -0.07
N PRO A 91 17.13 -14.56 0.36
CA PRO A 91 18.48 -15.03 0.59
C PRO A 91 19.27 -14.89 -0.71
N LYS A 92 20.34 -14.09 -0.66
CA LYS A 92 21.30 -13.93 -1.75
C LYS A 92 22.62 -14.53 -1.29
N MET A 93 23.19 -15.41 -2.10
CA MET A 93 24.49 -16.01 -1.81
C MET A 93 25.59 -14.95 -1.66
N GLU A 94 25.51 -13.88 -2.45
CA GLU A 94 26.40 -12.71 -2.37
C GLU A 94 26.42 -12.07 -0.97
N ASP A 95 25.25 -11.95 -0.31
CA ASP A 95 25.15 -11.37 1.03
C ASP A 95 25.73 -12.31 2.10
N LEU A 96 25.55 -13.63 1.91
CA LEU A 96 26.15 -14.63 2.79
C LEU A 96 27.67 -14.66 2.70
N LEU A 97 28.23 -14.58 1.49
CA LEU A 97 29.69 -14.53 1.29
C LEU A 97 30.28 -13.25 1.88
N VAL A 98 29.64 -12.11 1.66
CA VAL A 98 30.05 -10.82 2.24
C VAL A 98 29.89 -10.81 3.77
N SER A 99 28.85 -11.43 4.32
CA SER A 99 28.69 -11.59 5.77
C SER A 99 29.74 -12.52 6.38
N LEU A 100 30.08 -13.63 5.72
CA LEU A 100 31.13 -14.55 6.19
C LEU A 100 32.52 -13.91 6.18
N GLU A 101 32.83 -13.11 5.15
CA GLU A 101 34.06 -12.31 5.09
C GLU A 101 34.09 -11.27 6.21
N LYS A 102 32.97 -10.58 6.47
CA LYS A 102 32.85 -9.58 7.55
C LYS A 102 32.91 -10.18 8.95
N ASP A 103 32.38 -11.39 9.11
CA ASP A 103 32.40 -12.13 10.38
C ASP A 103 33.77 -12.81 10.63
N GLY A 104 34.76 -12.60 9.75
CA GLY A 104 36.14 -13.06 9.93
C GLY A 104 36.32 -14.58 9.82
N VAL A 105 35.31 -15.29 9.31
CA VAL A 105 35.30 -16.77 9.25
C VAL A 105 36.30 -17.28 8.21
N THR A 106 36.54 -16.51 7.14
CA THR A 106 37.52 -16.85 6.10
C THR A 106 38.96 -16.72 6.58
N GLU A 107 39.26 -15.74 7.44
CA GLU A 107 40.60 -15.55 8.02
C GLU A 107 40.92 -16.64 9.06
N ALA A 108 39.89 -17.19 9.73
CA ALA A 108 40.05 -18.30 10.68
C ALA A 108 40.30 -19.67 10.00
N LEU A 109 40.19 -19.77 8.67
CA LEU A 109 40.32 -21.01 7.91
C LEU A 109 41.60 -21.10 7.07
N GLU A 110 42.46 -20.08 7.08
CA GLU A 110 43.82 -20.17 6.53
C GLU A 110 44.73 -20.99 7.47
N ILE A 111 44.42 -22.27 7.60
CA ILE A 111 45.34 -23.30 8.12
C ILE A 111 46.01 -23.93 6.89
N PRO A 112 47.34 -23.91 6.77
CA PRO A 112 48.01 -24.54 5.65
C PRO A 112 47.96 -26.06 5.83
N GLY A 113 47.31 -26.75 4.89
CA GLY A 113 47.44 -28.19 4.73
C GLY A 113 46.25 -29.00 5.24
N SER A 114 45.31 -29.27 4.35
CA SER A 114 44.73 -30.61 4.24
C SER A 114 44.14 -30.76 2.84
N GLU A 115 44.96 -31.31 1.97
CA GLU A 115 44.48 -31.93 0.74
C GLU A 115 43.78 -33.26 1.07
N GLU A 116 42.93 -33.64 0.10
CA GLU A 116 42.42 -34.97 -0.20
C GLU A 116 41.04 -35.40 0.36
N GLU A 117 40.07 -35.29 -0.58
CA GLU A 117 39.30 -36.41 -1.14
C GLU A 117 38.38 -37.20 -0.20
N GLY A 118 37.07 -37.09 -0.45
CA GLY A 118 36.13 -38.05 0.10
C GLY A 118 34.66 -37.81 -0.24
N SER A 119 34.19 -38.51 -1.27
CA SER A 119 32.82 -39.00 -1.41
C SER A 119 31.76 -38.06 -2.00
N THR A 120 31.69 -38.07 -3.33
CA THR A 120 30.46 -37.91 -4.10
C THR A 120 29.45 -39.02 -3.73
N ARG A 121 28.47 -38.68 -2.89
CA ARG A 121 27.20 -39.43 -2.79
C ARG A 121 26.04 -38.54 -3.21
N ASP A 122 25.71 -38.66 -4.49
CA ASP A 122 24.42 -38.30 -5.05
C ASP A 122 23.30 -38.99 -4.24
N SER A 123 22.60 -38.20 -3.43
CA SER A 123 21.43 -38.64 -2.67
C SER A 123 20.31 -37.63 -2.89
N THR A 124 19.74 -37.73 -4.09
CA THR A 124 18.49 -37.11 -4.49
C THR A 124 17.30 -37.77 -3.78
N GLU A 125 17.19 -37.58 -2.46
CA GLU A 125 15.91 -37.77 -1.75
C GLU A 125 15.53 -36.48 -1.03
N ARG A 126 14.85 -35.59 -1.77
CA ARG A 126 14.14 -34.46 -1.17
C ARG A 126 12.93 -34.99 -0.38
N LYS A 127 13.16 -35.45 0.84
CA LYS A 127 12.10 -35.55 1.86
C LYS A 127 11.68 -34.14 2.24
N THR A 128 10.72 -33.58 1.50
CA THR A 128 10.00 -32.38 1.92
C THR A 128 9.20 -32.74 3.17
N THR A 129 9.75 -32.50 4.35
CA THR A 129 8.96 -32.45 5.57
C THR A 129 8.06 -31.24 5.45
N ARG A 130 6.79 -31.47 5.11
CA ARG A 130 5.76 -30.44 5.23
C ARG A 130 5.66 -30.14 6.72
N ILE A 131 6.34 -29.08 7.16
CA ILE A 131 6.16 -28.51 8.50
C ILE A 131 4.73 -27.99 8.55
N THR A 132 3.78 -28.85 8.90
CA THR A 132 2.45 -28.46 9.30
C THR A 132 2.58 -27.83 10.67
N ARG A 133 2.74 -26.50 10.67
CA ARG A 133 2.65 -25.72 11.91
C ARG A 133 1.31 -26.11 12.58
N PRO A 134 1.32 -26.66 13.81
CA PRO A 134 0.09 -26.93 14.51
C PRO A 134 -0.71 -25.62 14.60
N PRO A 135 -2.04 -25.66 14.44
CA PRO A 135 -2.85 -24.46 14.58
C PRO A 135 -2.54 -23.84 15.95
N PRO A 136 -2.35 -22.51 16.03
CA PRO A 136 -2.09 -21.86 17.31
C PRO A 136 -3.22 -22.22 18.27
N THR A 137 -2.87 -22.84 19.38
CA THR A 137 -3.80 -23.04 20.48
C THR A 137 -4.28 -21.65 20.92
N PRO A 138 -5.60 -21.43 21.10
CA PRO A 138 -6.09 -20.14 21.56
C PRO A 138 -5.49 -19.88 22.93
N SER A 139 -4.58 -18.90 23.01
CA SER A 139 -4.21 -18.33 24.30
C SER A 139 -5.48 -17.72 24.90
N THR A 140 -5.78 -18.08 26.15
CA THR A 140 -6.90 -17.58 26.93
C THR A 140 -6.95 -16.05 26.82
N GLY A 141 -7.93 -15.52 26.08
CA GLY A 141 -8.10 -14.08 25.85
C GLY A 141 -7.91 -13.58 24.42
N SER A 142 -7.43 -14.40 23.48
CA SER A 142 -7.35 -14.01 22.06
C SER A 142 -8.60 -14.48 21.29
N VAL A 143 -9.33 -13.52 20.70
CA VAL A 143 -10.47 -13.83 19.83
C VAL A 143 -9.93 -14.37 18.50
N ILE A 144 -10.09 -15.67 18.25
CA ILE A 144 -9.72 -16.29 16.97
C ILE A 144 -10.61 -15.70 15.87
N MET A 145 -10.08 -14.73 15.12
CA MET A 145 -10.77 -14.20 13.94
C MET A 145 -10.76 -15.26 12.84
N ARG A 146 -11.92 -15.85 12.56
CA ARG A 146 -12.06 -16.81 11.46
C ARG A 146 -11.96 -16.09 10.11
N LYS A 147 -11.31 -16.75 9.14
CA LYS A 147 -11.26 -16.27 7.75
C LYS A 147 -12.70 -16.15 7.24
N ASN A 148 -13.05 -15.02 6.63
CA ASN A 148 -14.38 -14.68 6.08
C ASN A 148 -15.46 -14.19 7.08
N GLN A 149 -15.12 -13.89 8.33
CA GLN A 149 -16.05 -13.18 9.22
C GLN A 149 -16.08 -11.66 8.95
N PRO A 150 -17.24 -11.00 9.13
CA PRO A 150 -17.32 -9.55 9.02
C PRO A 150 -16.39 -8.89 10.03
N SER A 151 -15.67 -7.85 9.60
CA SER A 151 -14.67 -7.15 10.40
C SER A 151 -15.08 -5.70 10.63
N ILE A 152 -14.90 -5.21 11.86
CA ILE A 152 -15.15 -3.82 12.25
C ILE A 152 -14.31 -2.82 11.45
N ARG A 153 -13.17 -3.27 10.89
CA ARG A 153 -12.28 -2.42 10.09
C ARG A 153 -12.88 -2.01 8.74
N ASN A 154 -13.86 -2.76 8.23
CA ASN A 154 -14.55 -2.44 6.99
C ASN A 154 -15.96 -1.92 7.30
N GLN A 155 -16.39 -0.79 6.72
CA GLN A 155 -17.72 -0.22 6.95
C GLN A 155 -18.86 -1.22 6.70
N ARG A 156 -18.77 -2.02 5.62
CA ARG A 156 -19.78 -3.05 5.33
C ARG A 156 -19.79 -4.16 6.39
N GLY A 157 -18.60 -4.55 6.87
CA GLY A 157 -18.45 -5.54 7.93
C GLY A 157 -18.98 -5.03 9.27
N ALA A 158 -18.65 -3.79 9.62
CA ALA A 158 -19.15 -3.12 10.83
C ALA A 158 -20.69 -3.05 10.84
N LYS A 159 -21.32 -2.69 9.72
CA LYS A 159 -22.79 -2.68 9.60
C LYS A 159 -23.39 -4.07 9.83
N GLN A 160 -22.78 -5.11 9.27
CA GLN A 160 -23.25 -6.49 9.46
C GLN A 160 -23.05 -6.98 10.89
N LEU A 161 -21.96 -6.59 11.55
CA LEU A 161 -21.73 -6.89 12.97
C LEU A 161 -22.78 -6.23 13.84
N ALA A 162 -23.05 -4.93 13.63
CA ALA A 162 -24.04 -4.19 14.39
C ALA A 162 -25.46 -4.81 14.29
N GLN A 163 -25.84 -5.30 13.11
CA GLN A 163 -27.10 -6.03 12.92
C GLN A 163 -27.13 -7.32 13.74
N LYS A 164 -26.09 -8.15 13.61
CA LYS A 164 -25.99 -9.42 14.37
C LYS A 164 -25.96 -9.19 15.88
N GLU A 165 -25.31 -8.13 16.33
CA GLU A 165 -25.26 -7.75 17.74
C GLU A 165 -26.62 -7.26 18.24
N SER A 166 -27.35 -6.51 17.41
CA SER A 166 -28.73 -6.09 17.73
C SER A 166 -29.66 -7.29 17.88
N ASP A 167 -29.59 -8.24 16.94
CA ASP A 167 -30.39 -9.47 16.99
C ASP A 167 -30.05 -10.31 18.23
N ARG A 168 -28.74 -10.45 18.52
CA ARG A 168 -28.27 -11.16 19.71
C ARG A 168 -28.72 -10.48 20.98
N PHE A 169 -28.65 -9.16 21.05
CA PHE A 169 -29.10 -8.38 22.21
C PHE A 169 -30.60 -8.58 22.44
N GLN A 170 -31.42 -8.51 21.39
CA GLN A 170 -32.85 -8.79 21.50
C GLN A 170 -33.12 -10.22 22.02
N SER A 171 -32.38 -11.22 21.54
CA SER A 171 -32.53 -12.60 22.03
C SER A 171 -32.17 -12.74 23.52
N VAL A 172 -31.14 -12.03 23.98
CA VAL A 172 -30.73 -12.04 25.40
C VAL A 172 -31.78 -11.35 26.26
N LEU A 173 -32.37 -10.24 25.79
CA LEU A 173 -33.45 -9.57 26.50
C LEU A 173 -34.71 -10.41 26.63
N GLN A 174 -34.97 -11.32 25.69
CA GLN A 174 -36.13 -12.22 25.73
C GLN A 174 -35.92 -13.44 26.67
N ASN A 175 -34.68 -13.73 27.07
CA ASN A 175 -34.38 -14.85 27.97
C ASN A 175 -34.78 -14.54 29.42
N LYS A 176 -35.79 -15.26 29.92
CA LYS A 176 -36.29 -15.11 31.30
C LYS A 176 -35.22 -15.37 32.36
N GLN A 177 -34.33 -16.34 32.13
CA GLN A 177 -33.21 -16.63 33.03
C GLN A 177 -32.23 -15.45 33.13
N PHE A 178 -32.00 -14.73 32.03
CA PHE A 178 -31.14 -13.55 32.02
C PHE A 178 -31.81 -12.34 32.71
N GLN A 179 -33.14 -12.22 32.60
CA GLN A 179 -33.90 -11.18 33.30
C GLN A 179 -33.92 -11.40 34.83
N GLN A 180 -33.94 -12.66 35.28
CA GLN A 180 -33.91 -13.00 36.71
C GLN A 180 -32.53 -12.76 37.32
N ASP A 181 -31.48 -13.34 36.74
CA ASP A 181 -30.10 -13.21 37.25
C ASP A 181 -29.07 -13.09 36.13
N PRO A 182 -28.71 -11.86 35.69
CA PRO A 182 -27.82 -11.66 34.54
C PRO A 182 -26.40 -12.18 34.80
N PHE A 183 -25.92 -12.05 36.04
CA PHE A 183 -24.56 -12.49 36.42
C PHE A 183 -24.45 -14.02 36.55
N ALA A 184 -25.51 -14.71 36.95
CA ALA A 184 -25.53 -16.18 37.01
C ALA A 184 -25.48 -16.77 35.60
N ALA A 185 -26.35 -16.28 34.71
CA ALA A 185 -26.35 -16.66 33.29
C ALA A 185 -24.99 -16.37 32.62
N LEU A 186 -24.35 -15.24 32.92
CA LEU A 186 -23.01 -14.92 32.41
C LEU A 186 -21.94 -15.90 32.89
N LYS A 187 -21.97 -16.30 34.17
CA LYS A 187 -21.04 -17.30 34.73
C LYS A 187 -21.19 -18.65 34.02
N GLU A 188 -22.41 -19.08 33.73
CA GLU A 188 -22.68 -20.31 32.98
C GLU A 188 -22.13 -20.23 31.55
N VAL A 189 -22.36 -19.13 30.83
CA VAL A 189 -21.83 -18.93 29.47
C VAL A 189 -20.29 -18.96 29.45
N ILE A 190 -19.64 -18.30 30.42
CA ILE A 190 -18.18 -18.31 30.54
C ILE A 190 -17.68 -19.73 30.85
N LYS A 191 -18.39 -20.50 31.68
CA LYS A 191 -18.06 -21.90 31.97
C LYS A 191 -18.17 -22.77 30.71
N MET A 192 -19.23 -22.60 29.90
CA MET A 192 -19.40 -23.32 28.63
C MET A 192 -18.36 -22.94 27.56
N GLN A 193 -17.83 -21.71 27.58
CA GLN A 193 -16.77 -21.31 26.65
C GLN A 193 -15.39 -21.87 27.01
N LYS A 194 -15.19 -22.26 28.27
CA LYS A 194 -13.91 -22.83 28.76
C LYS A 194 -13.82 -24.35 28.59
N SER A 195 -14.93 -25.05 28.37
CA SER A 195 -14.97 -26.49 28.05
C SER A 195 -14.83 -26.72 26.56
#